data_AF-A0A7C8V7P3-F1
#
_entry.id   AF-A0A7C8V7P3-F1
#
_cell.length_a   1.000
_cell.length_b   1.000
_cell.length_c   1.000
_cell.angle_alpha   90.00
_cell.angle_beta   90.00
_cell.angle_gamma   90.00
#
_symmetry.space_group_name_H-M   'P 1'
#
loop_
_entity.id
_entity.type
_entity.pdbx_description
1 polymer ?
#
loop_
_entity_poly.entity_id
_entity_poly.type
_entity_poly.pdbx_seq_one_letter_code
_entity_poly.pdbx_strand_id
1 'polypeptide(L)'
;MSSKWSPPRITSQIKLEGKAAKVIVKLANIVLTPNNPEYNGGSWHIEAMKNERILATGIYYYAQENITDSTLSFRRTARVDQDSQWSDSYWSRLHAMGNTYGVQELGEIQTKENRAIVFPNVYQHRVSPFTLIDPKKPGYRKILAFFLCDPGHDVPTTETVMPQQPEQRIDLEKSLREGPLGGLPEEIFQGIVGELPPLITLDEARGYRSELMEERSSFTGHSSKVQGRYYNLCEH
;
A
#
# COMPACT_ATOMS: atom_id res chain seq x y z
N MET A 1 7.31 -22.75 -29.18
CA MET A 1 6.79 -23.75 -28.22
C MET A 1 6.42 -23.00 -26.94
N SER A 2 5.15 -22.93 -26.59
CA SER A 2 4.70 -22.29 -25.34
C SER A 2 5.22 -23.12 -24.17
N SER A 3 6.13 -22.56 -23.37
CA SER A 3 6.50 -23.18 -22.10
C SER A 3 5.22 -23.24 -21.27
N LYS A 4 4.72 -24.46 -21.03
CA LYS A 4 3.64 -24.67 -20.06
C LYS A 4 4.09 -24.04 -18.75
N TRP A 5 3.29 -23.11 -18.24
CA TRP A 5 3.56 -22.52 -16.94
C TRP A 5 3.72 -23.65 -15.92
N SER A 6 4.84 -23.63 -15.20
CA SER A 6 5.10 -24.51 -14.06
C SER A 6 5.27 -23.62 -12.83
N PRO A 7 4.75 -24.01 -11.65
CA PRO A 7 5.00 -23.28 -10.43
C PRO A 7 6.51 -23.03 -10.24
N PRO A 8 6.93 -21.82 -9.87
CA PRO A 8 8.34 -21.55 -9.63
C PRO A 8 8.83 -22.43 -8.48
N ARG A 9 10.07 -22.92 -8.60
CA ARG A 9 10.70 -23.68 -7.51
C ARG A 9 10.96 -22.74 -6.34
N ILE A 10 10.24 -22.95 -5.23
CA ILE A 10 10.44 -22.18 -4.00
C ILE A 10 11.78 -22.60 -3.38
N THR A 11 12.77 -21.71 -3.42
CA THR A 11 14.07 -21.92 -2.75
C THR A 11 13.97 -21.53 -1.28
N SER A 12 14.90 -22.03 -0.44
CA SER A 12 15.00 -21.63 0.97
C SER A 12 15.18 -20.11 1.14
N GLN A 13 15.74 -19.42 0.15
CA GLN A 13 15.92 -17.96 0.15
C GLN A 13 14.58 -17.23 0.02
N ILE A 14 13.69 -17.67 -0.88
CA ILE A 14 12.38 -17.02 -1.12
C ILE A 14 11.24 -17.58 -0.26
N LYS A 15 11.47 -18.71 0.42
CA LYS A 15 10.51 -19.28 1.37
C LYS A 15 10.32 -18.34 2.56
N LEU A 16 9.09 -17.90 2.80
CA LEU A 16 8.70 -17.04 3.94
C LEU A 16 8.34 -17.84 5.19
N GLU A 17 7.88 -19.08 5.03
CA GLU A 17 7.52 -19.94 6.16
C GLU A 17 8.74 -20.16 7.07
N GLY A 18 8.55 -19.90 8.36
CA GLY A 18 9.60 -19.94 9.37
C GLY A 18 10.52 -18.70 9.41
N LYS A 19 10.22 -17.65 8.63
CA LYS A 19 10.96 -16.37 8.64
C LYS A 19 10.09 -15.23 9.14
N ALA A 20 10.73 -14.23 9.74
CA ALA A 20 10.10 -12.97 10.03
C ALA A 20 9.81 -12.22 8.70
N ALA A 21 8.56 -11.77 8.53
CA ALA A 21 8.15 -10.94 7.41
C ALA A 21 7.74 -9.56 7.93
N LYS A 22 8.15 -8.51 7.22
CA LYS A 22 7.77 -7.13 7.54
C LYS A 22 6.53 -6.77 6.74
N VAL A 23 5.51 -6.27 7.43
CA VAL A 23 4.21 -5.95 6.83
C VAL A 23 3.78 -4.57 7.29
N ILE A 24 3.41 -3.71 6.34
CA ILE A 24 2.70 -2.46 6.64
C ILE A 24 1.20 -2.77 6.66
N VAL A 25 0.51 -2.35 7.70
CA VAL A 25 -0.94 -2.55 7.84
C VAL A 25 -1.65 -1.21 7.72
N LYS A 26 -2.69 -1.14 6.90
CA LYS A 26 -3.51 0.05 6.69
C LYS A 26 -4.98 -0.29 6.83
N LEU A 27 -5.70 0.54 7.60
CA LEU A 27 -7.15 0.50 7.69
C LEU A 27 -7.69 1.64 6.84
N ALA A 28 -8.64 1.35 5.95
CA ALA A 28 -9.30 2.37 5.14
C ALA A 28 -10.80 2.12 5.10
N ASN A 29 -11.57 3.20 5.22
CA ASN A 29 -13.02 3.18 5.23
C ASN A 29 -13.53 4.20 4.21
N ILE A 30 -14.47 3.77 3.37
CA ILE A 30 -15.26 4.66 2.54
C ILE A 30 -16.68 4.63 3.09
N VAL A 31 -17.20 5.79 3.48
CA VAL A 31 -18.54 5.95 4.04
C VAL A 31 -19.32 6.89 3.12
N LEU A 32 -20.43 6.39 2.61
CA LEU A 32 -21.39 7.14 1.79
C LEU A 32 -22.57 7.56 2.67
N THR A 33 -23.07 8.77 2.43
CA THR A 33 -24.21 9.34 3.16
C THR A 33 -25.26 9.81 2.16
N PRO A 34 -26.53 10.01 2.58
CA PRO A 34 -27.54 10.57 1.68
C PRO A 34 -27.14 11.91 1.03
N ASN A 35 -26.32 12.72 1.71
CA ASN A 35 -25.81 13.99 1.20
C ASN A 35 -24.58 13.83 0.28
N ASN A 36 -23.87 12.71 0.38
CA ASN A 36 -22.74 12.35 -0.48
C ASN A 36 -22.85 10.86 -0.85
N PRO A 37 -23.75 10.52 -1.79
CA PRO A 37 -24.20 9.15 -2.00
C PRO A 37 -23.33 8.35 -2.97
N GLU A 38 -22.25 8.95 -3.50
CA GLU A 38 -21.43 8.35 -4.55
C GLU A 38 -19.94 8.44 -4.21
N TYR A 39 -19.21 7.36 -4.54
CA TYR A 39 -17.76 7.32 -4.57
C TYR A 39 -17.32 7.19 -6.03
N ASN A 40 -16.54 8.16 -6.52
CA ASN A 40 -16.14 8.25 -7.94
C ASN A 40 -15.08 7.23 -8.39
N GLY A 41 -14.64 6.34 -7.48
CA GLY A 41 -13.56 5.41 -7.76
C GLY A 41 -12.19 5.98 -7.42
N GLY A 42 -11.17 5.13 -7.57
CA GLY A 42 -9.77 5.50 -7.38
C GLY A 42 -9.06 5.85 -8.69
N SER A 43 -7.85 6.36 -8.56
CA SER A 43 -6.90 6.47 -9.67
C SER A 43 -6.16 5.13 -9.87
N TRP A 44 -5.58 4.92 -11.05
CA TRP A 44 -4.64 3.82 -11.25
C TRP A 44 -3.36 4.08 -10.45
N HIS A 45 -2.98 3.13 -9.59
CA HIS A 45 -1.81 3.28 -8.73
C HIS A 45 -1.07 1.97 -8.50
N ILE A 46 0.17 2.10 -8.05
CA ILE A 46 0.98 1.04 -7.43
C ILE A 46 1.23 1.48 -5.99
N GLU A 47 1.34 0.52 -5.07
CA GLU A 47 1.67 0.84 -3.68
C GLU A 47 3.17 1.11 -3.54
N ALA A 48 3.50 2.08 -2.70
CA ALA A 48 4.86 2.42 -2.30
C ALA A 48 5.85 2.94 -3.35
N MET A 49 6.88 3.57 -2.80
CA MET A 49 8.12 4.00 -3.40
C MET A 49 9.26 2.99 -3.12
N LYS A 50 10.46 3.28 -3.63
CA LYS A 50 11.63 2.38 -3.50
C LYS A 50 12.09 2.15 -2.05
N ASN A 51 11.73 3.02 -1.12
CA ASN A 51 12.07 2.92 0.30
C ASN A 51 11.24 1.85 1.02
N GLU A 52 9.94 1.70 0.73
CA GLU A 52 9.11 0.71 1.45
C GLU A 52 9.22 -0.72 0.89
N ARG A 53 9.74 -0.88 -0.34
CA ARG A 53 10.06 -2.19 -0.96
C ARG A 53 8.91 -3.21 -0.91
N ILE A 54 7.69 -2.75 -1.18
CA ILE A 54 6.49 -3.59 -1.16
C ILE A 54 6.49 -4.55 -2.37
N LEU A 55 6.42 -5.86 -2.11
CA LEU A 55 6.39 -6.94 -3.10
C LEU A 55 4.98 -7.36 -3.47
N ALA A 56 4.05 -7.34 -2.51
CA ALA A 56 2.68 -7.78 -2.69
C ALA A 56 1.73 -7.01 -1.78
N THR A 57 0.49 -6.89 -2.25
CA THR A 57 -0.61 -6.25 -1.53
C THR A 57 -1.70 -7.28 -1.30
N GLY A 58 -2.17 -7.38 -0.06
CA GLY A 58 -3.34 -8.14 0.34
C GLY A 58 -4.42 -7.20 0.86
N ILE A 59 -5.63 -7.26 0.32
CA ILE A 59 -6.77 -6.44 0.77
C ILE A 59 -7.86 -7.38 1.27
N TYR A 60 -8.30 -7.16 2.51
CA TYR A 60 -9.42 -7.86 3.13
C TYR A 60 -10.60 -6.91 3.33
N TYR A 61 -11.70 -7.19 2.64
CA TYR A 61 -12.95 -6.44 2.72
C TYR A 61 -13.79 -6.99 3.86
N TYR A 62 -13.55 -6.51 5.08
CA TYR A 62 -14.12 -7.12 6.28
C TYR A 62 -15.55 -6.67 6.60
N ALA A 63 -16.01 -5.54 6.05
CA ALA A 63 -17.38 -5.08 6.24
C ALA A 63 -17.86 -4.25 5.03
N GLN A 64 -19.07 -4.53 4.54
CA GLN A 64 -19.69 -3.76 3.46
C GLN A 64 -21.21 -3.74 3.61
N GLU A 65 -21.83 -2.57 3.56
CA GLU A 65 -23.27 -2.44 3.73
C GLU A 65 -23.83 -1.28 2.90
N ASN A 66 -25.03 -1.49 2.33
CA ASN A 66 -25.80 -0.48 1.61
C ASN A 66 -25.02 0.24 0.49
N ILE A 67 -24.13 -0.47 -0.21
CA ILE A 67 -23.44 0.04 -1.39
C ILE A 67 -23.57 -0.94 -2.57
N THR A 68 -23.58 -0.41 -3.79
CA THR A 68 -23.61 -1.22 -5.00
C THR A 68 -22.33 -2.07 -5.14
N ASP A 69 -22.41 -3.12 -5.95
CA ASP A 69 -21.23 -3.89 -6.32
C ASP A 69 -20.17 -2.97 -6.94
N SER A 70 -18.90 -3.21 -6.60
CA SER A 70 -17.75 -2.53 -7.21
C SER A 70 -16.62 -3.52 -7.43
N THR A 71 -15.71 -3.18 -8.34
CA THR A 71 -14.61 -4.04 -8.77
C THR A 71 -13.26 -3.42 -8.43
N LEU A 72 -12.27 -4.29 -8.28
CA LEU A 72 -10.86 -3.94 -8.27
C LEU A 72 -10.29 -4.37 -9.62
N SER A 73 -9.96 -3.40 -10.47
CA SER A 73 -9.38 -3.64 -11.80
C SER A 73 -7.86 -3.70 -11.71
N PHE A 74 -7.24 -4.52 -12.55
CA PHE A 74 -5.80 -4.70 -12.62
C PHE A 74 -5.27 -4.49 -14.03
N ARG A 75 -4.10 -3.85 -14.13
CA ARG A 75 -3.35 -3.75 -15.38
C ARG A 75 -1.85 -3.79 -15.11
N ARG A 76 -1.05 -4.00 -16.15
CA ARG A 76 0.42 -3.92 -16.06
C ARG A 76 1.01 -3.30 -17.32
N THR A 77 2.19 -2.72 -17.20
CA THR A 77 2.99 -2.35 -18.37
C THR A 77 3.62 -3.61 -18.96
N ALA A 78 3.35 -3.87 -20.23
CA ALA A 78 4.06 -4.81 -21.06
C ALA A 78 5.17 -4.06 -21.81
N ARG A 79 6.40 -4.58 -21.78
CA ARG A 79 7.47 -4.04 -22.63
C ARG A 79 7.10 -4.31 -24.08
N VAL A 80 6.77 -3.25 -24.81
CA VAL A 80 6.67 -3.29 -26.27
C VAL A 80 7.98 -2.75 -26.79
N ASP A 81 8.73 -3.59 -27.50
CA ASP A 81 9.95 -3.15 -28.17
C ASP A 81 9.58 -2.04 -29.15
N GLN A 82 10.23 -0.87 -29.06
CA GLN A 82 9.89 0.30 -29.87
C GLN A 82 10.14 0.08 -31.37
N ASP A 83 10.93 -0.92 -31.73
CA ASP A 83 11.21 -1.30 -33.13
C ASP A 83 10.13 -2.17 -33.78
N SER A 84 9.06 -2.45 -33.05
CA SER A 84 8.06 -3.39 -33.50
C SER A 84 7.01 -2.66 -34.37
N GLN A 85 7.04 -2.88 -35.69
CA GLN A 85 5.95 -2.64 -36.68
C GLN A 85 4.64 -3.41 -36.34
N TRP A 86 4.38 -3.68 -35.07
CA TRP A 86 3.39 -4.62 -34.55
C TRP A 86 2.20 -3.90 -33.89
N SER A 87 2.06 -2.59 -34.13
CA SER A 87 0.99 -1.74 -33.58
C SER A 87 -0.43 -2.15 -34.02
N ASP A 88 -0.56 -3.11 -34.94
CA ASP A 88 -1.84 -3.77 -35.28
C ASP A 88 -1.68 -5.27 -35.56
N SER A 89 -0.85 -5.94 -34.76
CA SER A 89 -0.61 -7.37 -34.92
C SER A 89 -1.59 -8.25 -34.15
N TYR A 90 -1.83 -9.47 -34.65
CA TYR A 90 -2.56 -10.52 -33.93
C TYR A 90 -2.09 -10.72 -32.48
N TRP A 91 -0.81 -10.46 -32.19
CA TRP A 91 -0.21 -10.55 -30.86
C TRP A 91 -0.73 -9.51 -29.87
N SER A 92 -0.99 -8.27 -30.29
CA SER A 92 -1.57 -7.26 -29.39
C SER A 92 -2.99 -7.66 -28.96
N ARG A 93 -3.78 -8.20 -29.90
CA ARG A 93 -5.13 -8.73 -29.63
C ARG A 93 -5.12 -9.97 -28.75
N LEU A 94 -4.21 -10.92 -29.00
CA LEU A 94 -4.09 -12.16 -28.21
C LEU A 94 -3.72 -11.90 -26.75
N HIS A 95 -2.93 -10.87 -26.49
CA HIS A 95 -2.50 -10.51 -25.14
C HIS A 95 -3.29 -9.34 -24.53
N ALA A 96 -4.39 -8.91 -25.15
CA ALA A 96 -5.17 -7.75 -24.69
C ALA A 96 -4.29 -6.50 -24.42
N MET A 97 -3.24 -6.32 -25.22
CA MET A 97 -2.40 -5.13 -25.18
C MET A 97 -3.09 -4.04 -25.98
N GLY A 98 -3.39 -2.91 -25.34
CA GLY A 98 -3.91 -1.74 -26.05
C GLY A 98 -2.90 -1.28 -27.09
N ASN A 99 -3.36 -0.90 -28.28
CA ASN A 99 -2.51 -0.44 -29.41
C ASN A 99 -1.71 0.84 -29.12
N THR A 100 -1.81 1.38 -27.91
CA THR A 100 -1.15 2.61 -27.50
C THR A 100 -0.57 2.39 -26.11
N TYR A 101 0.76 2.53 -26.02
CA TYR A 101 1.54 2.65 -24.78
C TYR A 101 1.94 1.38 -24.00
N GLY A 102 1.77 0.18 -24.56
CA GLY A 102 2.29 -1.04 -23.93
C GLY A 102 1.65 -1.34 -22.57
N VAL A 103 0.35 -1.11 -22.44
CA VAL A 103 -0.42 -1.46 -21.24
C VAL A 103 -1.29 -2.67 -21.54
N GLN A 104 -1.24 -3.66 -20.67
CA GLN A 104 -2.06 -4.86 -20.70
C GLN A 104 -3.08 -4.82 -19.55
N GLU A 105 -4.36 -4.83 -19.88
CA GLU A 105 -5.43 -5.02 -18.91
C GLU A 105 -5.45 -6.49 -18.48
N LEU A 106 -5.42 -6.74 -17.17
CA LEU A 106 -5.37 -8.09 -16.59
C LEU A 106 -6.76 -8.59 -16.16
N GLY A 107 -7.75 -7.70 -16.18
CA GLY A 107 -9.12 -7.98 -15.77
C GLY A 107 -9.46 -7.34 -14.43
N GLU A 108 -10.58 -7.77 -13.86
CA GLU A 108 -11.12 -7.21 -12.64
C GLU A 108 -11.77 -8.28 -11.76
N ILE A 109 -11.91 -7.96 -10.48
CA ILE A 109 -12.52 -8.84 -9.49
C ILE A 109 -13.52 -8.06 -8.66
N GLN A 110 -14.68 -8.66 -8.39
CA GLN A 110 -15.68 -8.06 -7.50
C GLN A 110 -15.15 -7.95 -6.07
N THR A 111 -15.44 -6.82 -5.43
CA THR A 111 -15.06 -6.49 -4.06
C THR A 111 -16.26 -6.74 -3.14
N LYS A 112 -16.27 -7.90 -2.49
CA LYS A 112 -17.38 -8.37 -1.65
C LYS A 112 -16.94 -8.42 -0.19
N GLU A 113 -17.90 -8.29 0.72
CA GLU A 113 -17.66 -8.55 2.14
C GLU A 113 -17.10 -9.96 2.36
N ASN A 114 -16.22 -10.10 3.36
CA ASN A 114 -15.50 -11.32 3.71
C ASN A 114 -14.66 -11.90 2.56
N ARG A 115 -14.14 -11.04 1.68
CA ARG A 115 -13.21 -11.43 0.60
C ARG A 115 -11.81 -10.89 0.86
N ALA A 116 -10.83 -11.78 0.75
CA ALA A 116 -9.41 -11.42 0.66
C ALA A 116 -8.93 -11.48 -0.80
N ILE A 117 -8.20 -10.46 -1.23
CA ILE A 117 -7.62 -10.36 -2.57
C ILE A 117 -6.13 -10.09 -2.41
N VAL A 118 -5.29 -10.96 -2.99
CA VAL A 118 -3.83 -10.84 -2.91
C VAL A 118 -3.26 -10.78 -4.31
N PHE A 119 -2.39 -9.80 -4.55
CA PHE A 119 -1.78 -9.57 -5.85
C PHE A 119 -0.35 -9.02 -5.70
N PRO A 120 0.56 -9.32 -6.66
CA PRO A 120 1.89 -8.75 -6.64
C PRO A 120 1.85 -7.24 -6.91
N ASN A 121 2.73 -6.49 -6.26
CA ASN A 121 2.79 -5.02 -6.37
C ASN A 121 3.38 -4.54 -7.71
N VAL A 122 3.51 -5.44 -8.70
CA VAL A 122 3.81 -5.10 -10.09
C VAL A 122 2.54 -4.78 -10.88
N TYR A 123 1.36 -5.10 -10.34
CA TYR A 123 0.08 -4.79 -10.95
C TYR A 123 -0.41 -3.43 -10.48
N GLN A 124 -0.64 -2.54 -11.44
CA GLN A 124 -1.42 -1.34 -11.21
C GLN A 124 -2.85 -1.76 -10.91
N HIS A 125 -3.47 -1.11 -9.94
CA HIS A 125 -4.86 -1.38 -9.61
C HIS A 125 -5.67 -0.11 -9.43
N ARG A 126 -6.99 -0.27 -9.55
CA ARG A 126 -7.96 0.82 -9.42
C ARG A 126 -9.28 0.29 -8.88
N VAL A 127 -9.86 1.01 -7.93
CA VAL A 127 -11.20 0.74 -7.41
C VAL A 127 -12.24 1.40 -8.33
N SER A 128 -13.23 0.65 -8.78
CA SER A 128 -14.37 1.17 -9.56
C SER A 128 -15.33 1.97 -8.68
N PRO A 129 -16.02 2.98 -9.24
CA PRO A 129 -17.02 3.76 -8.52
C PRO A 129 -18.14 2.89 -7.95
N PHE A 130 -18.79 3.38 -6.89
CA PHE A 130 -19.99 2.76 -6.32
C PHE A 130 -20.86 3.81 -5.62
N THR A 131 -22.13 3.48 -5.44
CA THR A 131 -23.14 4.37 -4.85
C THR A 131 -23.94 3.64 -3.77
N LEU A 132 -24.81 4.37 -3.07
CA LEU A 132 -25.77 3.76 -2.12
C LEU A 132 -26.82 2.92 -2.84
N ILE A 133 -27.18 1.75 -2.28
CA ILE A 133 -28.33 0.96 -2.76
C ILE A 133 -29.64 1.63 -2.36
N ASP A 134 -29.78 1.98 -1.07
CA ASP A 134 -30.85 2.82 -0.53
C ASP A 134 -30.28 4.22 -0.26
N PRO A 135 -30.58 5.23 -1.12
CA PRO A 135 -30.06 6.58 -0.98
C PRO A 135 -30.49 7.30 0.31
N LYS A 136 -31.48 6.77 1.04
CA LYS A 136 -31.97 7.37 2.29
C LYS A 136 -31.18 6.92 3.51
N LYS A 137 -30.36 5.88 3.38
CA LYS A 137 -29.55 5.32 4.48
C LYS A 137 -28.06 5.48 4.17
N PRO A 138 -27.20 5.66 5.18
CA PRO A 138 -25.76 5.60 4.96
C PRO A 138 -25.33 4.18 4.54
N GLY A 139 -24.17 4.09 3.92
CA GLY A 139 -23.55 2.84 3.49
C GLY A 139 -22.04 2.93 3.61
N TYR A 140 -21.37 1.80 3.63
CA TYR A 140 -19.92 1.77 3.83
C TYR A 140 -19.23 0.59 3.18
N ARG A 141 -17.93 0.78 2.97
CA ARG A 141 -16.94 -0.26 2.68
C ARG A 141 -15.76 -0.06 3.61
N LYS A 142 -15.36 -1.11 4.31
CA LYS A 142 -14.20 -1.10 5.20
C LYS A 142 -13.22 -2.18 4.81
N ILE A 143 -11.94 -1.81 4.75
CA ILE A 143 -10.86 -2.70 4.32
C ILE A 143 -9.69 -2.69 5.30
N LEU A 144 -9.01 -3.84 5.35
CA LEU A 144 -7.67 -4.01 5.90
C LEU A 144 -6.73 -4.30 4.73
N ALA A 145 -5.76 -3.42 4.51
CA ALA A 145 -4.70 -3.63 3.53
C ALA A 145 -3.41 -4.02 4.23
N PHE A 146 -2.76 -5.05 3.70
CA PHE A 146 -1.49 -5.59 4.13
C PHE A 146 -0.50 -5.44 2.99
N PHE A 147 0.63 -4.80 3.25
CA PHE A 147 1.69 -4.66 2.27
C PHE A 147 2.92 -5.41 2.72
N LEU A 148 3.26 -6.46 1.98
CA LEU A 148 4.42 -7.30 2.26
C LEU A 148 5.68 -6.61 1.76
N CYS A 149 6.58 -6.23 2.68
CA CYS A 149 7.89 -5.69 2.35
C CYS A 149 8.88 -6.81 1.98
N ASP A 150 9.87 -6.48 1.15
CA ASP A 150 10.92 -7.41 0.74
C ASP A 150 11.75 -7.89 1.94
N PRO A 151 11.72 -9.20 2.29
CA PRO A 151 12.48 -9.74 3.41
C PRO A 151 14.00 -9.75 3.15
N GLY A 152 14.44 -9.58 1.90
CA GLY A 152 15.85 -9.48 1.55
C GLY A 152 16.50 -8.14 1.92
N HIS A 153 15.71 -7.18 2.42
CA HIS A 153 16.16 -5.85 2.78
C HIS A 153 15.74 -5.47 4.21
N ASP A 154 16.63 -4.77 4.90
CA ASP A 154 16.34 -4.30 6.24
C ASP A 154 15.56 -2.98 6.20
N VAL A 155 14.23 -3.08 6.24
CA VAL A 155 13.33 -1.92 6.42
C VAL A 155 13.17 -1.62 7.91
N PRO A 156 13.36 -0.37 8.38
CA PRO A 156 13.10 0.01 9.77
C PRO A 156 11.67 -0.32 10.20
N THR A 157 11.49 -0.76 11.44
CA THR A 157 10.16 -1.10 11.99
C THR A 157 9.92 -0.37 13.31
N THR A 158 8.69 -0.44 13.82
CA THR A 158 8.34 0.07 15.16
C THR A 158 9.05 -0.67 16.30
N GLU A 159 9.70 -1.80 16.02
CA GLU A 159 10.60 -2.45 16.98
C GLU A 159 11.92 -1.69 17.12
N THR A 160 12.42 -1.13 16.02
CA THR A 160 13.73 -0.45 15.95
C THR A 160 13.65 1.06 16.10
N VAL A 161 12.48 1.65 15.82
CA VAL A 161 12.23 3.08 15.96
C VAL A 161 11.48 3.31 17.28
N MET A 162 12.12 4.05 18.19
CA MET A 162 11.53 4.33 19.50
C MET A 162 10.24 5.17 19.38
N PRO A 163 9.31 5.06 20.36
CA PRO A 163 8.12 5.88 20.38
C PRO A 163 8.43 7.38 20.29
N GLN A 164 7.91 8.03 19.26
CA GLN A 164 8.09 9.47 19.02
C GLN A 164 6.92 10.30 19.56
N GLN A 165 5.82 9.64 19.97
CA GLN A 165 4.64 10.33 20.51
C GLN A 165 4.85 10.73 21.97
N PRO A 166 4.39 11.93 22.39
CA PRO A 166 4.57 12.43 23.76
C PRO A 166 4.05 11.50 24.85
N GLU A 167 2.87 10.92 24.67
CA GLU A 167 2.26 10.02 25.66
C GLU A 167 3.08 8.73 25.84
N GLN A 168 3.51 8.14 24.74
CA GLN A 168 4.33 6.92 24.75
C GLN A 168 5.72 7.17 25.32
N ARG A 169 6.23 8.39 25.20
CA ARG A 169 7.51 8.79 25.78
C ARG A 169 7.45 8.87 27.30
N ILE A 170 6.35 9.38 27.86
CA ILE A 170 6.13 9.40 29.31
C ILE A 170 6.14 7.97 29.86
N ASP A 171 5.45 7.05 29.19
CA ASP A 171 5.43 5.64 29.57
C ASP A 171 6.81 4.98 29.45
N LEU A 172 7.58 5.31 28.40
CA LEU A 172 8.95 4.84 28.22
C LEU A 172 9.87 5.34 29.34
N GLU A 173 9.87 6.64 29.63
CA GLU A 173 10.69 7.24 30.69
C GLU A 173 10.35 6.64 32.06
N LYS A 174 9.07 6.45 32.34
CA LYS A 174 8.61 5.77 33.56
C LYS A 174 9.15 4.34 33.63
N SER A 175 9.06 3.59 32.52
CA SER A 175 9.57 2.21 32.45
C SER A 175 11.09 2.15 32.63
N LEU A 176 11.84 3.10 32.04
CA LEU A 176 13.29 3.20 32.22
C LEU A 176 13.65 3.53 33.68
N ARG A 177 12.85 4.36 34.34
CA ARG A 177 13.03 4.73 35.74
C ARG A 177 12.69 3.61 36.71
N GLU A 178 11.71 2.77 36.39
CA GLU A 178 11.36 1.59 37.19
C GLU A 178 12.32 0.40 36.94
N GLY A 179 13.10 0.45 35.87
CA GLY A 179 14.07 -0.58 35.48
C GLY A 179 15.49 -0.40 36.07
N PRO A 180 16.47 -1.16 35.56
CA PRO A 180 17.86 -1.14 36.04
C PRO A 180 18.54 0.24 35.94
N LEU A 181 18.08 1.09 35.02
CA LEU A 181 18.61 2.45 34.82
C LEU A 181 18.13 3.44 35.90
N GLY A 182 17.06 3.12 36.63
CA GLY A 182 16.52 3.97 37.69
C GLY A 182 17.43 4.14 38.91
N GLY A 183 18.40 3.25 39.08
CA GLY A 183 19.42 3.34 40.14
C GLY A 183 20.59 4.28 39.81
N LEU A 184 20.62 4.84 38.60
CA LEU A 184 21.67 5.78 38.19
C LEU A 184 21.46 7.16 38.85
N PRO A 185 22.54 7.94 39.09
CA PRO A 185 22.42 9.33 39.51
C PRO A 185 21.56 10.14 38.53
N GLU A 186 20.80 11.11 39.05
CA GLU A 186 19.83 11.88 38.27
C GLU A 186 20.44 12.52 37.02
N GLU A 187 21.65 13.07 37.13
CA GLU A 187 22.35 13.70 36.00
C GLU A 187 22.65 12.71 34.86
N ILE A 188 23.01 11.47 35.20
CA ILE A 188 23.31 10.41 34.21
C ILE A 188 22.00 9.91 33.59
N PHE A 189 20.96 9.73 34.39
CA PHE A 189 19.66 9.34 33.89
C PHE A 189 19.08 10.38 32.92
N GLN A 190 19.12 11.66 33.30
CA GLN A 190 18.69 12.76 32.43
C GLN A 190 19.54 12.89 31.18
N GLY A 191 20.85 12.63 31.27
CA GLY A 191 21.74 12.55 30.11
C GLY A 191 21.30 11.47 29.12
N ILE A 192 20.98 10.26 29.61
CA ILE A 192 20.48 9.16 28.78
C ILE A 192 19.14 9.52 28.13
N VAL A 193 18.22 10.10 28.90
CA VAL A 193 16.90 10.53 28.39
C VAL A 193 17.05 11.63 27.34
N GLY A 194 18.02 12.53 27.52
CA GLY A 194 18.33 13.62 26.57
C GLY A 194 18.87 13.14 25.22
N GLU A 195 19.52 11.97 25.17
CA GLU A 195 20.03 11.37 23.92
C GLU A 195 18.97 10.58 23.14
N LEU A 196 17.79 10.36 23.73
CA LEU A 196 16.70 9.71 23.02
C LEU A 196 16.16 10.65 21.92
N PRO A 197 15.62 10.12 20.79
CA PRO A 197 15.09 10.92 19.71
C PRO A 197 14.08 11.97 20.19
N PRO A 198 14.04 13.15 19.53
CA PRO A 198 13.13 14.22 19.92
C PRO A 198 11.68 13.76 19.79
N LEU A 199 10.85 14.28 20.69
CA LEU A 199 9.40 14.14 20.59
C LEU A 199 8.90 14.79 19.31
N ILE A 200 7.99 14.11 18.63
CA ILE A 200 7.26 14.67 17.50
C ILE A 200 5.86 15.01 18.01
N THR A 201 5.54 16.30 18.02
CA THR A 201 4.20 16.76 18.37
C THR A 201 3.17 16.22 17.37
N LEU A 202 1.89 16.18 17.77
CA LEU A 202 0.82 15.75 16.87
C LEU A 202 0.79 16.60 15.58
N ASP A 203 1.08 17.89 15.70
CA ASP A 203 1.08 18.81 14.56
C ASP A 203 2.28 18.59 13.64
N GLU A 204 3.48 18.33 14.17
CA GLU A 204 4.64 17.92 13.36
C GLU A 204 4.40 16.57 12.67
N ALA A 205 3.82 15.59 13.38
CA ALA A 205 3.48 14.28 12.80
C ALA A 205 2.45 14.43 11.67
N ARG A 206 1.48 15.34 11.81
CA ARG A 206 0.53 15.70 10.75
C ARG A 206 1.22 16.44 9.60
N GLY A 207 2.21 17.28 9.89
CA GLY A 207 3.08 17.92 8.90
C GLY A 207 3.81 16.88 8.04
N TYR A 208 4.57 15.98 8.66
CA TYR A 208 5.26 14.89 7.97
C TYR A 208 4.30 13.99 7.18
N ARG A 209 3.12 13.68 7.74
CA ARG A 209 2.08 12.94 6.99
C ARG A 209 1.66 13.71 5.74
N SER A 210 1.48 15.03 5.83
CA SER A 210 1.05 15.86 4.71
C SER A 210 2.12 15.94 3.64
N GLU A 211 3.39 16.13 4.02
CA GLU A 211 4.54 16.07 3.10
C GLU A 211 4.63 14.70 2.40
N LEU A 212 4.45 13.61 3.12
CA LEU A 212 4.44 12.26 2.56
C LEU A 212 3.27 12.05 1.57
N MET A 213 2.09 12.60 1.86
CA MET A 213 0.96 12.57 0.92
C MET A 213 1.26 13.42 -0.33
N GLU A 214 1.90 14.57 -0.18
CA GLU A 214 2.31 15.43 -1.30
C GLU A 214 3.40 14.78 -2.15
N GLU A 215 4.39 14.12 -1.55
CA GLU A 215 5.42 13.37 -2.29
C GLU A 215 4.77 12.24 -3.12
N ARG A 216 3.76 11.58 -2.55
CA ARG A 216 3.01 10.51 -3.23
C ARG A 216 2.10 11.01 -4.35
N SER A 217 1.53 12.20 -4.21
CA SER A 217 0.67 12.83 -5.23
C SER A 217 1.45 13.52 -6.34
N SER A 218 2.60 14.10 -6.02
CA SER A 218 3.52 14.75 -6.96
C SER A 218 4.28 13.74 -7.84
N PHE A 219 4.32 12.46 -7.47
CA PHE A 219 4.81 11.37 -8.31
C PHE A 219 3.83 11.02 -9.44
N THR A 220 3.34 12.04 -10.16
CA THR A 220 2.61 11.94 -11.43
C THR A 220 3.55 12.01 -12.64
N GLY A 221 4.87 12.01 -12.41
CA GLY A 221 5.91 12.09 -13.44
C GLY A 221 6.15 10.81 -14.24
N HIS A 222 6.63 10.96 -15.47
CA HIS A 222 7.08 9.86 -16.33
C HIS A 222 8.19 9.04 -15.63
N SER A 223 7.84 7.88 -15.08
CA SER A 223 8.80 6.94 -14.52
C SER A 223 9.35 6.03 -15.63
N SER A 224 10.68 5.95 -15.76
CA SER A 224 11.36 5.03 -16.68
C SER A 224 11.06 3.55 -16.42
N LYS A 225 10.41 3.22 -15.29
CA LYS A 225 9.98 1.86 -14.93
C LYS A 225 8.55 1.51 -15.36
N VAL A 226 7.74 2.51 -15.73
CA VAL A 226 6.35 2.35 -16.15
C VAL A 226 6.15 3.18 -17.41
N GLN A 227 6.30 2.54 -18.57
CA GLN A 227 5.92 3.17 -19.82
C GLN A 227 4.40 3.33 -19.86
N GLY A 228 3.95 4.54 -20.19
CA GLY A 228 2.74 4.71 -20.98
C GLY A 228 1.59 5.55 -20.45
N ARG A 229 1.40 5.71 -19.13
CA ARG A 229 0.34 6.57 -18.56
C ARG A 229 0.68 7.03 -17.15
N TYR A 230 0.15 8.20 -16.76
CA TYR A 230 0.11 8.69 -15.39
C TYR A 230 -0.40 7.60 -14.43
N TYR A 231 0.28 7.45 -13.30
CA TYR A 231 -0.17 6.67 -12.16
C TYR A 231 0.16 7.47 -10.90
N ASN A 232 -0.66 7.30 -9.86
CA ASN A 232 -0.38 7.90 -8.57
C ASN A 232 0.29 6.84 -7.68
N LEU A 233 0.94 7.30 -6.62
CA LEU A 233 1.18 6.46 -5.46
C LEU A 233 -0.04 6.56 -4.55
N CYS A 234 -0.36 5.52 -3.79
CA CYS A 234 -1.57 5.53 -2.97
C CYS A 234 -1.56 6.69 -1.94
N GLU A 235 -2.43 7.67 -2.16
CA GLU A 235 -2.67 8.87 -1.35
C GLU A 235 -3.87 8.66 -0.42
N HIS A 236 -3.71 8.00 0.74
CA HIS A 236 -4.74 8.06 1.80
C HIS A 236 -4.10 8.07 3.19
#